data_AF-A0A8B3C648-F1
#
_entry.id   AF-A0A8B3C648-F1
#
_cell.length_a   1.000
_cell.length_b   1.000
_cell.length_c   1.000
_cell.angle_alpha   90.00
_cell.angle_beta   90.00
_cell.angle_gamma   90.00
#
_symmetry.space_group_name_H-M   'P 1'
#
loop_
_entity.id
_entity.type
_entity.pdbx_description
1 polymer ?
#
loop_
_entity_poly.entity_id
_entity_poly.type
_entity_poly.pdbx_seq_one_letter_code
_entity_poly.pdbx_strand_id
1 'polypeptide(L)'
;MEILDDHGNPVQNVPVQQQPAEQTPVVSVGEWMLVMLILAIPLVNIVMLFVWAFGGGVNKTKANYCKASLIWIAIAIAMWIIFFSSIMGMMAGLKALGR
;
A
#
# COMPACT_ATOMS: atom_id res chain seq x y z
N MET A 1 -26.73 -14.59 -43.78
CA MET A 1 -25.55 -13.70 -43.90
C MET A 1 -24.77 -13.87 -42.61
N GLU A 2 -23.78 -14.76 -42.65
CA GLU A 2 -22.87 -14.99 -41.51
C GLU A 2 -21.91 -13.80 -41.45
N ILE A 3 -21.84 -13.13 -40.30
CA ILE A 3 -20.96 -11.97 -40.15
C ILE A 3 -19.55 -12.52 -40.03
N LEU A 4 -18.68 -12.18 -40.98
CA LEU A 4 -17.27 -12.57 -40.96
C LEU A 4 -16.44 -11.43 -40.38
N ASP A 5 -15.39 -11.75 -39.60
CA ASP A 5 -14.39 -10.76 -39.20
C ASP A 5 -13.51 -10.35 -40.40
N ASP A 6 -12.62 -9.37 -40.22
CA ASP A 6 -11.69 -8.87 -41.26
C ASP A 6 -10.77 -9.99 -41.84
N HIS A 7 -10.75 -11.16 -41.20
CA HIS A 7 -9.96 -12.32 -41.59
C HIS A 7 -10.82 -13.44 -42.20
N GLY A 8 -12.11 -13.19 -42.45
CA GLY A 8 -13.00 -14.14 -43.11
C GLY A 8 -13.51 -15.26 -42.20
N ASN A 9 -13.31 -15.16 -40.88
CA ASN A 9 -13.79 -16.15 -39.91
C ASN A 9 -15.18 -15.75 -39.40
N PRO A 10 -16.06 -16.73 -39.10
CA PRO A 10 -17.36 -16.41 -38.54
C PRO A 10 -17.21 -15.74 -37.17
N VAL A 11 -17.86 -14.59 -37.00
CA VAL A 11 -17.87 -13.83 -35.74
C VAL A 11 -18.60 -14.66 -34.69
N GLN A 12 -17.83 -15.42 -33.93
CA GLN A 12 -18.32 -16.21 -32.83
C GLN A 12 -18.64 -15.25 -31.67
N ASN A 13 -19.91 -15.18 -31.27
CA ASN A 13 -20.33 -14.41 -30.10
C ASN A 13 -19.81 -15.13 -28.85
N VAL A 14 -18.54 -14.93 -28.52
CA VAL A 14 -17.94 -15.45 -27.30
C VAL A 14 -18.65 -14.75 -26.15
N PRO A 15 -19.37 -15.46 -25.26
CA PRO A 15 -19.88 -14.81 -24.06
C PRO A 15 -18.67 -14.24 -23.33
N VAL A 16 -18.63 -12.91 -23.16
CA VAL A 16 -17.66 -12.26 -22.28
C VAL A 16 -17.88 -12.88 -20.91
N GLN A 17 -17.05 -13.86 -20.56
CA GLN A 17 -17.01 -14.43 -19.23
C GLN A 17 -16.59 -13.27 -18.32
N GLN A 18 -17.56 -12.61 -17.70
CA GLN A 18 -17.33 -11.72 -16.58
C GLN A 18 -16.67 -12.57 -15.52
N GLN A 19 -15.34 -12.53 -15.47
CA GLN A 19 -14.56 -13.13 -14.41
C GLN A 19 -15.22 -12.67 -13.11
N PRO A 20 -15.60 -13.59 -12.20
CA PRO A 20 -16.26 -13.18 -10.97
C PRO A 20 -15.28 -12.23 -10.29
N ALA A 21 -15.59 -10.94 -10.33
CA ALA A 21 -14.88 -9.97 -9.53
C ALA A 21 -15.07 -10.51 -8.11
N GLU A 22 -14.00 -11.00 -7.49
CA GLU A 22 -14.06 -11.37 -6.08
C GLU A 22 -14.56 -10.12 -5.37
N GLN A 23 -15.85 -10.13 -5.03
CA GLN A 23 -16.55 -9.01 -4.43
C GLN A 23 -15.98 -8.89 -3.03
N THR A 24 -14.82 -8.25 -2.92
CA THR A 24 -14.17 -8.00 -1.65
C THR A 24 -15.11 -7.06 -0.93
N PRO A 25 -15.70 -7.47 0.21
CA PRO A 25 -16.71 -6.66 0.89
C PRO A 25 -16.17 -5.24 1.11
N VAL A 26 -16.94 -4.20 0.86
CA VAL A 26 -16.44 -2.84 1.09
C VAL A 26 -16.23 -2.67 2.60
N VAL A 27 -15.06 -2.19 3.00
CA VAL A 27 -14.79 -1.87 4.41
C VAL A 27 -15.67 -0.69 4.80
N SER A 28 -16.52 -0.88 5.81
CA SER A 28 -17.43 0.17 6.28
C SER A 28 -16.67 1.31 6.97
N VAL A 29 -17.32 2.47 7.10
CA VAL A 29 -16.75 3.63 7.80
C VAL A 29 -16.42 3.29 9.26
N GLY A 30 -17.28 2.53 9.96
CA GLY A 30 -17.05 2.12 11.35
C GLY A 30 -15.78 1.29 11.53
N GLU A 31 -15.49 0.39 10.57
CA GLU A 31 -14.24 -0.38 10.57
C GLU A 31 -13.02 0.52 10.37
N TRP A 32 -13.11 1.52 9.47
CA TRP A 32 -12.02 2.49 9.30
C TRP A 32 -11.78 3.34 10.56
N MET A 33 -12.84 3.72 11.26
CA MET A 33 -12.72 4.43 12.54
C MET A 33 -11.99 3.59 13.58
N LEU A 34 -12.31 2.29 13.69
CA LEU A 34 -11.61 1.37 14.59
C LEU A 34 -10.13 1.21 14.21
N VAL A 35 -9.84 1.07 12.91
CA VAL A 35 -8.46 1.01 12.39
C VAL A 35 -7.69 2.28 12.78
N MET A 36 -8.24 3.47 12.54
CA MET A 36 -7.59 4.73 12.91
C MET A 36 -7.37 4.87 14.42
N LEU A 37 -8.32 4.42 15.24
CA LEU A 37 -8.19 4.44 16.70
C LEU A 37 -7.05 3.54 17.18
N ILE A 38 -6.92 2.34 16.63
CA ILE A 38 -5.84 1.40 16.95
C ILE A 38 -4.49 1.97 16.49
N LEU A 39 -4.44 2.55 15.29
CA LEU A 39 -3.24 3.16 14.74
C LEU A 39 -2.81 4.42 15.51
N ALA A 40 -3.69 5.07 16.27
CA ALA A 40 -3.32 6.20 17.12
C ALA A 40 -2.40 5.79 18.29
N ILE A 41 -2.41 4.51 18.69
CA ILE A 41 -1.56 4.00 19.77
C ILE A 41 -0.22 3.53 19.17
N PRO A 42 0.93 4.16 19.47
CA PRO A 42 2.17 3.97 18.69
C PRO A 42 2.69 2.52 18.66
N LEU A 43 2.73 1.84 19.80
CA LEU A 43 3.24 0.46 19.87
C LEU A 43 2.27 -0.53 19.22
N VAL A 44 0.98 -0.36 19.45
CA VAL A 44 -0.07 -1.25 18.90
C VAL A 44 -0.19 -1.04 17.39
N ASN A 45 -0.06 0.19 16.91
CA ASN A 45 -0.06 0.55 15.49
C ASN A 45 0.89 -0.34 14.70
N ILE A 46 2.17 -0.34 15.07
CA ILE A 46 3.19 -1.08 14.32
C ILE A 46 2.86 -2.57 14.29
N VAL A 47 2.55 -3.18 15.44
CA VAL A 47 2.22 -4.61 15.52
C VAL A 47 0.99 -4.93 14.66
N MET A 48 -0.08 -4.14 14.78
CA MET A 48 -1.32 -4.37 14.04
C MET A 48 -1.17 -4.17 12.54
N LEU A 49 -0.30 -3.25 12.09
CA LEU A 49 0.03 -3.11 10.68
C LEU A 49 0.59 -4.40 10.09
N PHE A 50 1.50 -5.10 10.80
CA PHE A 50 2.01 -6.40 10.34
C PHE A 50 0.92 -7.48 10.35
N VAL A 51 0.12 -7.56 11.42
CA VAL A 51 -0.96 -8.54 11.56
C VAL A 51 -1.98 -8.40 10.41
N TRP A 52 -2.36 -7.17 10.06
CA TRP A 52 -3.33 -6.93 9.00
C TRP A 52 -2.73 -6.93 7.59
N ALA A 53 -1.47 -6.56 7.43
CA ALA A 53 -0.80 -6.60 6.13
C ALA A 53 -0.57 -8.03 5.63
N PHE A 54 -0.31 -8.97 6.54
CA PHE A 54 0.10 -10.34 6.19
C PHE A 54 -0.87 -11.43 6.67
N GLY A 55 -1.98 -11.07 7.32
CA GLY A 55 -3.00 -12.01 7.80
C GLY A 55 -3.93 -12.55 6.70
N GLY A 56 -4.21 -13.86 6.73
CA GLY A 56 -4.95 -14.59 5.69
C GLY A 56 -6.49 -14.44 5.66
N GLY A 57 -7.07 -13.58 6.51
CA GLY A 57 -8.53 -13.37 6.61
C GLY A 57 -8.94 -11.90 6.59
N VAL A 58 -8.03 -11.01 6.21
CA VAL A 58 -8.25 -9.57 6.27
C VAL A 58 -8.74 -9.07 4.92
N ASN A 59 -9.70 -8.14 4.95
CA ASN A 59 -10.19 -7.47 3.76
C ASN A 59 -9.03 -6.90 2.93
N LYS A 60 -9.02 -7.14 1.61
CA LYS A 60 -7.91 -6.75 0.74
C LYS A 60 -7.62 -5.25 0.79
N THR A 61 -8.64 -4.41 0.87
CA THR A 61 -8.47 -2.94 0.95
C THR A 61 -7.79 -2.54 2.26
N LYS A 62 -8.19 -3.15 3.39
CA LYS A 62 -7.55 -2.92 4.70
C LYS A 62 -6.11 -3.42 4.72
N ALA A 63 -5.86 -4.62 4.18
CA ALA A 63 -4.52 -5.19 4.08
C ALA A 63 -3.60 -4.33 3.20
N ASN A 64 -4.10 -3.83 2.07
CA ASN A 64 -3.35 -2.94 1.17
C ASN A 64 -3.00 -1.60 1.84
N TYR A 65 -3.93 -1.02 2.59
CA TYR A 65 -3.63 0.16 3.40
C TYR A 65 -2.49 -0.11 4.37
N CYS A 66 -2.55 -1.23 5.11
CA CYS A 66 -1.51 -1.58 6.08
C CYS A 66 -0.14 -1.80 5.42
N LYS A 67 -0.10 -2.47 4.27
CA LYS A 67 1.13 -2.62 3.46
C LYS A 67 1.68 -1.27 3.03
N ALA A 68 0.84 -0.37 2.53
CA ALA A 68 1.25 0.97 2.12
C ALA A 68 1.80 1.78 3.30
N SER A 69 1.16 1.70 4.48
CA SER A 69 1.65 2.34 5.71
C SER A 69 3.04 1.85 6.11
N LEU A 70 3.30 0.54 6.04
CA LEU A 70 4.63 -0.02 6.32
C LEU A 70 5.70 0.49 5.34
N ILE A 71 5.36 0.61 4.05
CA ILE A 71 6.26 1.19 3.05
C ILE A 71 6.54 2.67 3.37
N TRP A 72 5.54 3.45 3.74
CA TRP A 72 5.72 4.85 4.14
C TRP A 72 6.61 4.99 5.38
N ILE A 73 6.46 4.10 6.37
CA ILE A 73 7.33 4.07 7.55
C ILE A 73 8.78 3.80 7.13
N ALA A 74 9.01 2.81 6.25
CA ALA A 74 10.34 2.51 5.74
C ALA A 74 10.96 3.70 4.97
N ILE A 75 10.16 4.39 4.13
CA ILE A 75 10.58 5.61 3.43
C ILE A 75 10.93 6.72 4.42
N ALA A 76 10.10 6.95 5.44
CA ALA A 76 10.35 7.98 6.44
C ALA A 76 11.65 7.74 7.20
N ILE A 77 11.93 6.48 7.57
CA ILE A 77 13.19 6.08 8.20
C ILE A 77 14.37 6.36 7.28
N ALA A 78 14.28 5.96 6.00
CA ALA A 78 15.34 6.19 5.02
C ALA A 78 15.62 7.69 4.82
N MET A 79 14.57 8.51 4.67
CA MET A 79 14.72 9.96 4.57
C MET A 79 15.33 10.55 5.84
N TRP A 80 14.91 10.11 7.03
CA TRP A 80 15.45 10.58 8.31
C TRP A 80 16.96 10.33 8.39
N ILE A 81 17.44 9.15 7.99
CA ILE A 81 18.87 8.82 7.97
C ILE A 81 19.63 9.77 7.03
N ILE A 82 19.13 10.01 5.83
CA ILE A 82 19.78 10.88 4.83
C ILE A 82 19.85 12.33 5.35
N PHE A 83 18.76 12.87 5.86
CA PHE A 83 18.71 14.24 6.40
C PHE A 83 19.60 14.39 7.64
N PHE A 84 19.53 13.45 8.58
CA PHE A 84 20.28 13.57 9.83
C PHE A 84 21.79 13.40 9.63
N SER A 85 22.19 12.47 8.75
CA SER A 85 23.61 12.26 8.41
C SER A 85 24.21 13.44 7.65
N SER A 86 23.48 14.02 6.68
CA SER A 86 23.93 15.20 5.93
C SER A 86 24.09 16.43 6.83
N ILE A 87 23.14 16.68 7.73
CA ILE A 87 23.20 17.79 8.71
C ILE A 87 24.38 17.61 9.67
N MET A 88 24.59 16.41 10.22
CA MET A 88 25.74 16.14 11.09
C MET A 88 27.07 16.28 10.35
N GLY A 89 27.15 15.80 9.11
CA GLY A 89 28.34 15.95 8.27
C GLY A 89 28.68 17.41 8.00
N MET A 90 27.68 18.23 7.66
CA MET A 90 27.86 19.67 7.45
C MET A 90 28.34 20.37 8.74
N MET A 91 27.71 20.09 9.88
CA MET A 91 28.12 20.67 11.16
C MET A 91 29.55 20.26 11.57
N ALA A 92 29.94 19.01 11.31
CA ALA A 92 31.29 18.53 11.58
C ALA A 92 32.33 19.23 10.69
N GLY A 93 32.02 19.42 9.40
CA GLY A 93 32.87 20.15 8.46
C GLY A 93 33.06 21.62 8.83
N LEU A 94 31.98 22.31 9.20
CA LEU A 94 32.03 23.71 9.67
C LEU A 94 32.91 23.87 10.92
N LYS A 95 32.79 22.95 11.89
CA LYS A 95 33.66 22.95 13.08
C LYS A 95 35.13 22.63 12.77
N ALA A 96 35.41 21.94 11.66
CA ALA A 96 36.77 21.63 11.24
C ALA A 96 37.46 22.81 10.51
N LEU A 97 36.69 23.74 9.94
CA LEU A 97 37.20 24.92 9.24
C LEU A 97 37.46 26.12 10.17
N GLY A 98 36.82 26.17 11.34
CA GLY A 98 36.95 27.25 12.32
C GLY A 98 37.96 27.01 13.44
N ARG A 99 38.82 26.00 13.31
CA ARG A 99 39.90 25.63 14.23
C ARG A 99 41.25 25.90 13.59
#